data_AF-A0A7S1QE66-F1
#
_entry.id   AF-A0A7S1QE66-F1
#
_cell.length_a   1.000
_cell.length_b   1.000
_cell.length_c   1.000
_cell.angle_alpha   90.00
_cell.angle_beta   90.00
_cell.angle_gamma   90.00
#
_symmetry.space_group_name_H-M   'P 1'
#
loop_
_entity.id
_entity.type
_entity.pdbx_description
1 polymer ?
#
loop_
_entity_poly.entity_id
_entity_poly.type
_entity_poly.pdbx_seq_one_letter_code
_entity_poly.pdbx_strand_id
1 'polypeptide(L)'
;VIDMDPVEQMLVEESIFWVKSLSVLGLMGSFILCATIGGVFLLDGLVHKIQDTRCYRQGKAGSSLLCKGTCNLLLRFVRLWRQSMTLTMQFCSTILVAPMFQACASAIDCQWDSKRGGTFVEVAPAIKCNEGNHLKLKVALFILLPMYFFVLMPFATVEGDPFYVPRSTLYDYQIWREENMWKKAARRKASDMYLGFLHRAPDKAFVTQMAELVAKCALPFATTELTQRPFIQMALVTLVGTVMWVQCIAFPPFLEAKFLVLVQDLKFMTMTAMQIGLLVVVLDNFGIHEAMVPVVLLACIIFLTLCHLVYKLWRIPLKRHNVRRYLVAPADAEPEGCVETDADNV
;
A
#
# COMPACT_ATOMS: atom_id res chain seq x y z
N VAL A 1 -6.16 34.96 -12.44
CA VAL A 1 -5.00 34.69 -11.56
C VAL A 1 -4.96 35.88 -10.61
N ILE A 2 -5.22 35.67 -9.33
CA ILE A 2 -5.12 36.73 -8.33
C ILE A 2 -3.64 36.79 -7.97
N ASP A 3 -2.96 37.89 -8.29
CA ASP A 3 -1.57 38.11 -7.87
C ASP A 3 -1.57 38.31 -6.36
N MET A 4 -1.28 37.24 -5.63
CA MET A 4 -1.01 37.30 -4.19
C MET A 4 0.36 37.96 -3.98
N ASP A 5 0.49 38.71 -2.89
CA ASP A 5 1.79 39.20 -2.44
C ASP A 5 2.73 37.99 -2.23
N PRO A 6 3.98 38.01 -2.73
CA PRO A 6 4.95 36.94 -2.50
C PRO A 6 5.09 36.55 -1.03
N VAL A 7 4.88 37.48 -0.08
CA VAL A 7 4.88 37.19 1.35
C VAL A 7 3.69 36.31 1.76
N GLU A 8 2.50 36.62 1.26
CA GLU A 8 1.30 35.82 1.53
C GLU A 8 1.43 34.41 0.92
N GLN A 9 1.98 34.31 -0.29
CA GLN A 9 2.22 33.01 -0.92
C GLN A 9 3.15 32.13 -0.06
N MET A 10 4.26 32.70 0.44
CA MET A 10 5.19 31.97 1.30
C MET A 10 4.53 31.46 2.60
N LEU A 11 3.66 32.27 3.21
CA LEU A 11 2.92 31.87 4.42
C LEU A 11 1.91 30.75 4.16
N VAL A 12 1.23 30.79 3.00
CA VAL A 12 0.29 29.74 2.59
C VAL A 12 1.02 28.42 2.33
N GLU A 13 2.13 28.45 1.59
CA GLU A 13 2.96 27.27 1.31
C GLU A 13 3.51 26.64 2.60
N GLU A 14 4.00 27.46 3.53
CA GLU A 14 4.46 27.00 4.85
C GLU A 14 3.32 26.32 5.64
N SER A 15 2.13 26.92 5.68
CA SER A 15 0.98 26.36 6.40
C SER A 15 0.56 25.00 5.80
N ILE A 16 0.47 24.91 4.47
CA ILE A 16 0.16 23.67 3.75
C ILE A 16 1.20 22.59 4.06
N PHE A 17 2.49 22.95 4.05
CA PHE A 17 3.58 22.04 4.37
C PHE A 17 3.43 21.44 5.77
N TRP A 18 3.19 22.26 6.79
CA TRP A 18 3.06 21.80 8.17
C TRP A 18 1.82 20.93 8.38
N VAL A 19 0.66 21.35 7.84
CA VAL A 19 -0.58 20.56 7.95
C VAL A 19 -0.40 19.20 7.29
N LYS A 20 0.20 19.14 6.10
CA LYS A 20 0.47 17.88 5.39
C LYS A 20 1.42 16.98 6.19
N SER A 21 2.55 17.52 6.63
CA SER A 21 3.58 16.77 7.37
C SER A 21 3.08 16.23 8.70
N LEU A 22 2.37 17.06 9.48
CA LEU A 22 1.79 16.64 10.76
C LEU A 22 0.67 15.62 10.58
N SER A 23 -0.15 15.75 9.53
CA SER A 23 -1.19 14.76 9.21
C SER A 23 -0.58 13.40 8.88
N VAL A 24 0.48 13.37 8.07
CA VAL A 24 1.19 12.11 7.73
C VAL A 24 1.82 11.48 8.97
N LEU A 25 2.49 12.26 9.82
CA LEU A 25 3.04 11.77 11.09
C LEU A 25 1.93 11.20 12.00
N GLY A 26 0.81 11.90 12.12
CA GLY A 26 -0.35 11.44 12.90
C GLY A 26 -0.95 10.14 12.37
N LEU A 27 -1.04 9.99 11.05
CA LEU A 27 -1.52 8.76 10.41
C LEU A 27 -0.54 7.60 10.60
N MET A 28 0.77 7.82 10.45
CA MET A 28 1.80 6.80 10.72
C MET A 28 1.77 6.36 12.18
N GLY A 29 1.77 7.32 13.11
CA GLY A 29 1.75 7.05 14.55
C GLY A 29 0.49 6.33 15.00
N SER A 30 -0.68 6.75 14.52
CA SER A 30 -1.95 6.07 14.82
C SER A 30 -1.99 4.67 14.23
N PHE A 31 -1.50 4.45 13.01
CA PHE A 31 -1.39 3.11 12.42
C PHE A 31 -0.50 2.18 13.25
N ILE A 32 0.71 2.63 13.64
CA ILE A 32 1.62 1.86 14.48
C ILE A 32 0.97 1.53 15.83
N LEU A 33 0.35 2.53 16.49
CA LEU A 33 -0.31 2.34 17.78
C LEU A 33 -1.46 1.34 17.69
N CYS A 34 -2.33 1.49 16.69
CA CYS A 34 -3.46 0.60 16.43
C CYS A 34 -3.01 -0.83 16.15
N ALA A 35 -1.98 -1.02 15.34
CA ALA A 35 -1.43 -2.31 14.98
C ALA A 35 -0.76 -3.00 16.18
N THR A 36 0.09 -2.27 16.92
CA THR A 36 0.83 -2.82 18.07
C THR A 36 -0.07 -3.19 19.25
N ILE A 37 -1.11 -2.39 19.51
CA ILE A 37 -2.13 -2.70 20.53
C ILE A 37 -3.02 -3.87 20.08
N GLY A 38 -3.22 -4.04 18.77
CA GLY A 38 -4.23 -4.95 18.22
C GLY A 38 -5.64 -4.40 18.40
N GLY A 39 -5.84 -3.09 18.16
CA GLY A 39 -7.08 -2.42 18.52
C GLY A 39 -8.34 -3.01 17.86
N VAL A 40 -8.24 -3.62 16.67
CA VAL A 40 -9.37 -4.29 16.01
C VAL A 40 -9.83 -5.49 16.84
N PHE A 41 -8.89 -6.31 17.33
CA PHE A 41 -9.19 -7.46 18.20
C PHE A 41 -9.75 -7.02 19.57
N LEU A 42 -9.28 -5.90 20.12
CA LEU A 42 -9.84 -5.35 21.36
C LEU A 42 -11.30 -4.92 21.18
N LEU A 43 -11.62 -4.30 20.05
CA LEU A 43 -12.99 -3.89 19.72
C LEU A 43 -13.89 -5.09 19.48
N ASP A 44 -13.39 -6.15 18.84
CA ASP A 44 -14.13 -7.41 18.72
C ASP A 44 -14.41 -8.04 20.07
N GLY A 45 -13.40 -8.10 20.96
CA GLY A 45 -13.59 -8.56 22.33
C GLY A 45 -14.64 -7.74 23.08
N LEU A 46 -14.69 -6.42 22.86
CA LEU A 46 -15.70 -5.54 23.44
C LEU A 46 -17.10 -5.82 22.87
N VAL A 47 -17.21 -6.03 21.55
CA VAL A 47 -18.47 -6.42 20.89
C VAL A 47 -19.00 -7.73 21.50
N HIS A 48 -18.15 -8.74 21.65
CA HIS A 48 -18.52 -10.02 22.25
C HIS A 48 -18.94 -9.87 23.71
N LYS A 49 -18.18 -9.12 24.53
CA LYS A 49 -18.54 -8.84 25.94
C LYS A 49 -19.89 -8.13 26.06
N ILE A 50 -20.19 -7.15 25.20
CA ILE A 50 -21.48 -6.45 25.20
C ILE A 50 -22.61 -7.42 24.82
N GLN A 51 -22.39 -8.30 23.82
CA GLN A 51 -23.36 -9.30 23.40
C GLN A 51 -23.63 -10.36 24.47
N ASP A 52 -22.63 -10.71 25.28
CA ASP A 52 -22.78 -11.66 26.38
C ASP A 52 -23.41 -11.08 27.64
N THR A 53 -23.45 -9.76 27.76
CA THR A 53 -24.03 -9.10 28.94
C THR A 53 -25.52 -9.43 29.07
N ARG A 54 -25.96 -9.79 30.28
CA ARG A 54 -27.35 -10.21 30.56
C ARG A 54 -28.39 -9.20 30.09
N CYS A 55 -28.10 -7.90 30.16
CA CYS A 55 -28.98 -6.83 29.64
C CYS A 55 -29.29 -6.99 28.15
N TYR A 56 -28.32 -7.39 27.33
CA TYR A 56 -28.53 -7.65 25.90
C TYR A 56 -29.39 -8.90 25.68
N ARG A 57 -29.14 -9.96 26.46
CA ARG A 57 -29.94 -11.20 26.39
C ARG A 57 -31.38 -11.00 26.88
N GLN A 58 -31.59 -10.26 27.98
CA GLN A 58 -32.91 -9.91 28.51
C GLN A 58 -33.66 -8.92 27.63
N GLY A 59 -32.94 -7.98 26.98
CA GLY A 59 -33.53 -7.08 25.98
C GLY A 59 -34.09 -7.79 24.75
N LYS A 60 -33.60 -9.00 24.42
CA LYS A 60 -34.25 -9.89 23.44
C LYS A 60 -35.53 -10.54 23.96
N ALA A 61 -35.65 -10.73 25.28
CA ALA A 61 -36.78 -11.39 25.94
C ALA A 61 -37.95 -10.46 26.31
N GLY A 62 -37.90 -9.17 25.95
CA GLY A 62 -39.07 -8.29 25.92
C GLY A 62 -39.33 -7.40 27.15
N SER A 63 -38.43 -7.30 28.14
CA SER A 63 -38.79 -6.72 29.44
C SER A 63 -38.35 -5.28 29.78
N SER A 64 -37.79 -4.47 28.86
CA SER A 64 -37.76 -3.00 29.03
C SER A 64 -37.32 -2.26 27.77
N LEU A 65 -38.08 -1.25 27.34
CA LEU A 65 -37.82 -0.48 26.12
C LEU A 65 -36.54 0.40 26.24
N LEU A 66 -36.32 0.99 27.42
CA LEU A 66 -35.20 1.92 27.66
C LEU A 66 -33.83 1.21 27.64
N CYS A 67 -33.70 0.06 28.31
CA CYS A 67 -32.43 -0.69 28.35
C CYS A 67 -32.05 -1.25 26.97
N LYS A 68 -33.05 -1.61 26.17
CA LYS A 68 -32.86 -2.06 24.78
C LYS A 68 -32.29 -0.95 23.89
N GLY A 69 -32.68 0.31 24.10
CA GLY A 69 -32.20 1.44 23.29
C GLY A 69 -30.71 1.71 23.49
N THR A 70 -30.27 1.84 24.74
CA THR A 70 -28.88 2.24 25.07
C THR A 70 -27.87 1.15 24.72
N CYS A 71 -28.14 -0.12 25.03
CA CYS A 71 -27.23 -1.22 24.69
C CYS A 71 -27.08 -1.40 23.16
N ASN A 72 -28.16 -1.25 22.39
CA ASN A 72 -28.10 -1.32 20.93
C ASN A 72 -27.37 -0.12 20.32
N LEU A 73 -27.55 1.08 20.87
CA LEU A 73 -26.82 2.27 20.44
C LEU A 73 -25.31 2.12 20.68
N LEU A 74 -24.92 1.65 21.88
CA LEU A 74 -23.52 1.36 22.21
C LEU A 74 -22.93 0.30 21.28
N LEU A 75 -23.65 -0.81 21.04
CA LEU A 75 -23.20 -1.86 20.13
C LEU A 75 -23.04 -1.36 18.69
N ARG A 76 -23.93 -0.49 18.20
CA ARG A 76 -23.80 0.16 16.89
C ARG A 76 -22.58 1.07 16.84
N PHE A 77 -22.34 1.85 17.90
CA PHE A 77 -21.17 2.72 17.99
C PHE A 77 -19.86 1.93 17.96
N VAL A 78 -19.75 0.86 18.77
CA VAL A 78 -18.54 0.01 18.79
C VAL A 78 -18.32 -0.69 17.44
N ARG A 79 -19.39 -1.15 16.77
CA ARG A 79 -19.28 -1.75 15.43
C ARG A 79 -18.84 -0.74 14.37
N LEU A 80 -19.40 0.48 14.40
CA LEU A 80 -19.00 1.56 13.50
C LEU A 80 -17.54 1.93 13.73
N TRP A 81 -17.12 2.01 14.99
CA TRP A 81 -15.73 2.29 15.36
C TRP A 81 -14.79 1.18 14.88
N ARG A 82 -15.14 -0.10 15.06
CA ARG A 82 -14.40 -1.24 14.51
C ARG A 82 -14.25 -1.17 13.00
N GLN A 83 -15.35 -0.88 12.29
CA GLN A 83 -15.33 -0.76 10.83
C GLN A 83 -14.47 0.42 10.38
N SER A 84 -14.59 1.57 11.05
CA SER A 84 -13.76 2.76 10.79
C SER A 84 -12.27 2.45 10.98
N MET A 85 -11.91 1.78 12.08
CA MET A 85 -10.53 1.39 12.36
C MET A 85 -9.99 0.39 11.32
N THR A 86 -10.80 -0.60 10.94
CA THR A 86 -10.45 -1.57 9.89
C THR A 86 -10.18 -0.88 8.56
N LEU A 87 -11.10 0.00 8.13
CA LEU A 87 -10.94 0.79 6.91
C LEU A 87 -9.72 1.70 6.99
N THR A 88 -9.50 2.37 8.12
CA THR A 88 -8.33 3.24 8.31
C THR A 88 -7.03 2.45 8.17
N MET A 89 -6.93 1.28 8.82
CA MET A 89 -5.76 0.40 8.67
C MET A 89 -5.59 -0.06 7.22
N GLN A 90 -6.69 -0.40 6.55
CA GLN A 90 -6.66 -0.79 5.14
C GLN A 90 -6.17 0.34 4.23
N PHE A 91 -6.70 1.55 4.39
CA PHE A 91 -6.26 2.72 3.63
C PHE A 91 -4.79 3.06 3.89
N CYS A 92 -4.39 3.10 5.16
CA CYS A 92 -3.01 3.37 5.57
C CYS A 92 -2.02 2.32 5.06
N SER A 93 -2.45 1.09 4.79
CA SER A 93 -1.57 0.02 4.34
C SER A 93 -1.60 -0.28 2.84
N THR A 94 -2.53 0.32 2.09
CA THR A 94 -2.69 0.04 0.65
C THR A 94 -2.61 1.27 -0.24
N ILE A 95 -3.55 2.22 -0.06
CA ILE A 95 -3.74 3.37 -0.94
C ILE A 95 -2.88 4.55 -0.48
N LEU A 96 -2.82 4.80 0.83
CA LEU A 96 -2.12 5.97 1.38
C LEU A 96 -0.60 5.78 1.50
N VAL A 97 -0.08 4.57 1.28
CA VAL A 97 1.36 4.30 1.37
C VAL A 97 2.16 5.23 0.45
N ALA A 98 1.84 5.25 -0.85
CA ALA A 98 2.57 6.09 -1.81
C ALA A 98 2.52 7.60 -1.46
N PRO A 99 1.35 8.23 -1.22
CA PRO A 99 1.31 9.66 -0.88
C PRO A 99 1.93 9.97 0.50
N MET A 100 1.87 9.05 1.47
CA MET A 100 2.56 9.24 2.75
C MET A 100 4.08 9.23 2.57
N PHE A 101 4.61 8.26 1.81
CA PHE A 101 6.03 8.20 1.47
C PHE A 101 6.46 9.41 0.63
N GLN A 102 5.62 9.88 -0.30
CA GLN A 102 5.87 11.12 -1.04
C GLN A 102 5.93 12.34 -0.13
N ALA A 103 5.01 12.46 0.83
CA ALA A 103 5.02 13.55 1.80
C ALA A 103 6.27 13.52 2.68
N CYS A 104 6.72 12.33 3.08
CA CYS A 104 7.97 12.17 3.82
C CYS A 104 9.18 12.57 2.98
N ALA A 105 9.23 12.18 1.70
CA ALA A 105 10.29 12.61 0.77
C ALA A 105 10.28 14.14 0.61
N SER A 106 9.14 14.74 0.29
CA SER A 106 9.04 16.21 0.16
C SER A 106 9.38 16.97 1.45
N ALA A 107 9.27 16.34 2.62
CA ALA A 107 9.65 16.93 3.90
C ALA A 107 11.16 16.86 4.18
N ILE A 108 11.89 15.96 3.51
CA ILE A 108 13.35 15.87 3.65
C ILE A 108 14.10 16.56 2.50
N ASP A 109 13.42 16.73 1.37
CA ASP A 109 13.89 17.39 0.15
C ASP A 109 14.22 18.87 0.39
N CYS A 110 15.52 19.13 0.53
CA CYS A 110 16.06 20.45 0.78
C CYS A 110 17.03 20.85 -0.33
N GLN A 111 16.88 22.07 -0.85
CA GLN A 111 17.75 22.64 -1.88
C GLN A 111 18.57 23.81 -1.35
N TRP A 112 19.80 23.95 -1.86
CA TRP A 112 20.65 25.09 -1.55
C TRP A 112 20.19 26.33 -2.34
N ASP A 113 19.83 27.40 -1.62
CA ASP A 113 19.50 28.69 -2.22
C ASP A 113 20.70 29.65 -2.08
N SER A 114 21.35 29.92 -3.20
CA SER A 114 22.51 30.83 -3.26
C SER A 114 22.16 32.27 -2.88
N LYS A 115 20.92 32.72 -3.08
CA LYS A 115 20.50 34.10 -2.77
C LYS A 115 20.34 34.31 -1.26
N ARG A 116 19.82 33.29 -0.57
CA ARG A 116 19.57 33.32 0.87
C ARG A 116 20.75 32.81 1.71
N GLY A 117 21.73 32.15 1.07
CA GLY A 117 22.93 31.66 1.75
C GLY A 117 22.67 30.48 2.68
N GLY A 118 21.82 29.53 2.26
CA GLY A 118 21.46 28.38 3.08
C GLY A 118 20.66 27.32 2.33
N THR A 119 20.40 26.20 2.99
CA THR A 119 19.52 25.15 2.45
C THR A 119 18.10 25.35 2.97
N PHE A 120 17.10 25.29 2.10
CA PHE A 120 15.68 25.47 2.42
C PHE A 120 14.88 24.29 1.87
N VAL A 121 13.68 24.06 2.40
CA VAL A 121 12.78 23.01 1.89
C VAL A 121 12.27 23.40 0.50
N GLU A 122 12.34 22.51 -0.48
CA GLU A 122 11.96 22.83 -1.88
C GLU A 122 10.50 23.29 -1.99
N VAL A 123 9.60 22.57 -1.34
CA VAL A 123 8.15 22.83 -1.39
C VAL A 123 7.73 24.03 -0.53
N ALA A 124 8.56 24.46 0.43
CA ALA A 124 8.27 25.58 1.32
C ALA A 124 9.56 26.37 1.64
N PRO A 125 10.00 27.26 0.74
CA PRO A 125 11.29 27.96 0.86
C PRO A 125 11.42 28.88 2.08
N ALA A 126 10.32 29.18 2.77
CA ALA A 126 10.34 29.90 4.05
C ALA A 126 11.00 29.08 5.18
N ILE A 127 11.00 27.76 5.06
CA ILE A 127 11.48 26.85 6.09
C ILE A 127 12.96 26.53 5.86
N LYS A 128 13.81 26.97 6.78
CA LYS A 128 15.25 26.67 6.74
C LYS A 128 15.52 25.21 7.08
N CYS A 129 16.37 24.57 6.28
CA CYS A 129 16.70 23.16 6.45
C CYS A 129 17.52 22.94 7.73
N ASN A 130 17.23 21.86 8.47
CA ASN A 130 17.95 21.45 9.69
C ASN A 130 17.92 22.47 10.87
N GLU A 131 16.98 23.42 10.87
CA GLU A 131 16.81 24.36 11.98
C GLU A 131 15.41 24.25 12.61
N GLY A 132 15.32 24.61 13.90
CA GLY A 132 14.07 24.76 14.64
C GLY A 132 13.13 23.54 14.57
N ASN A 133 11.89 23.78 14.13
CA ASN A 133 10.85 22.75 14.04
C ASN A 133 11.11 21.74 12.92
N HIS A 134 11.80 22.15 11.86
CA HIS A 134 12.06 21.27 10.74
C HIS A 134 13.11 20.19 11.07
N LEU A 135 14.12 20.52 11.89
CA LEU A 135 15.01 19.51 12.46
C LEU A 135 14.24 18.48 13.31
N LYS A 136 13.31 18.94 14.15
CA LYS A 136 12.45 18.05 14.96
C LYS A 136 11.59 17.14 14.07
N LEU A 137 11.03 17.68 12.97
CA LEU A 137 10.28 16.92 11.97
C LEU A 137 11.15 15.83 11.34
N LYS A 138 12.38 16.16 10.91
CA LYS A 138 13.33 15.19 10.35
C LYS A 138 13.68 14.07 11.32
N VAL A 139 13.95 14.41 12.58
CA VAL A 139 14.22 13.41 13.64
C VAL A 139 13.00 12.51 13.86
N ALA A 140 11.80 13.09 13.92
CA ALA A 140 10.57 12.32 14.06
C ALA A 140 10.35 11.37 12.86
N LEU A 141 10.55 11.84 11.63
CA LEU A 141 10.46 11.00 10.42
C LEU A 141 11.51 9.89 10.42
N PHE A 142 12.75 10.18 10.82
CA PHE A 142 13.83 9.20 10.89
C PHE A 142 13.52 8.02 11.82
N ILE A 143 12.78 8.27 12.92
CA ILE A 143 12.37 7.23 13.85
C ILE A 143 11.07 6.55 13.38
N LEU A 144 10.07 7.35 12.99
CA LEU A 144 8.72 6.87 12.72
C LEU A 144 8.63 6.12 11.39
N LEU A 145 9.35 6.55 10.36
CA LEU A 145 9.26 5.96 9.02
C LEU A 145 9.76 4.50 8.99
N PRO A 146 10.94 4.13 9.55
CA PRO A 146 11.36 2.74 9.63
C PRO A 146 10.42 1.88 10.48
N MET A 147 9.93 2.43 11.61
CA MET A 147 8.97 1.73 12.47
C MET A 147 7.64 1.48 11.74
N TYR A 148 7.14 2.48 11.03
CA TYR A 148 5.93 2.38 10.22
C TYR A 148 6.11 1.35 9.11
N PHE A 149 7.22 1.41 8.35
CA PHE A 149 7.48 0.45 7.28
C PHE A 149 7.55 -0.99 7.80
N PHE A 150 8.21 -1.21 8.95
CA PHE A 150 8.29 -2.54 9.56
C PHE A 150 6.90 -3.08 9.95
N VAL A 151 6.08 -2.27 10.62
CA VAL A 151 4.72 -2.66 11.01
C VAL A 151 3.81 -2.80 9.78
N LEU A 152 4.01 -1.99 8.74
CA LEU A 152 3.24 -1.99 7.51
C LEU A 152 3.36 -3.29 6.71
N MET A 153 4.55 -3.90 6.66
CA MET A 153 4.83 -5.10 5.86
C MET A 153 3.79 -6.23 6.00
N PRO A 154 3.51 -6.76 7.20
CA PRO A 154 2.53 -7.85 7.35
C PRO A 154 1.11 -7.43 6.92
N PHE A 155 0.68 -6.20 7.20
CA PHE A 155 -0.63 -5.70 6.75
C PHE A 155 -0.70 -5.55 5.24
N ALA A 156 0.33 -4.99 4.61
CA ALA A 156 0.37 -4.83 3.15
C ALA A 156 0.27 -6.18 2.43
N THR A 157 0.89 -7.24 2.97
CA THR A 157 0.85 -8.59 2.36
C THR A 157 -0.52 -9.25 2.39
N VAL A 158 -1.45 -8.74 3.22
CA VAL A 158 -2.85 -9.19 3.32
C VAL A 158 -3.82 -8.10 2.85
N GLU A 159 -3.36 -7.17 2.02
CA GLU A 159 -4.17 -6.06 1.49
C GLU A 159 -4.78 -5.15 2.56
N GLY A 160 -4.11 -5.06 3.70
CA GLY A 160 -4.53 -4.23 4.82
C GLY A 160 -5.63 -4.81 5.69
N ASP A 161 -6.00 -6.08 5.47
CA ASP A 161 -7.00 -6.76 6.29
C ASP A 161 -6.42 -7.16 7.67
N PRO A 162 -6.81 -6.48 8.76
CA PRO A 162 -6.21 -6.70 10.07
C PRO A 162 -6.61 -8.05 10.70
N PHE A 163 -7.68 -8.70 10.22
CA PHE A 163 -8.12 -9.99 10.76
C PHE A 163 -7.12 -11.12 10.48
N TYR A 164 -6.27 -10.95 9.46
CA TYR A 164 -5.26 -11.94 9.08
C TYR A 164 -3.92 -11.77 9.80
N VAL A 165 -3.73 -10.65 10.50
CA VAL A 165 -2.48 -10.29 11.17
C VAL A 165 -2.70 -10.24 12.68
N PRO A 166 -2.72 -11.40 13.37
CA PRO A 166 -2.76 -11.39 14.83
C PRO A 166 -1.52 -10.70 15.39
N ARG A 167 -1.62 -10.15 16.61
CA ARG A 167 -0.52 -9.40 17.24
C ARG A 167 0.79 -10.18 17.30
N SER A 168 0.72 -11.50 17.50
CA SER A 168 1.89 -12.40 17.50
C SER A 168 2.65 -12.41 16.18
N THR A 169 1.95 -12.21 15.04
CA THR A 169 2.54 -12.14 13.71
C THR A 169 3.56 -11.00 13.61
N LEU A 170 3.36 -9.87 14.29
CA LEU A 170 4.27 -8.72 14.23
C LEU A 170 5.67 -9.00 14.79
N TYR A 171 5.81 -10.02 15.64
CA TYR A 171 7.08 -10.36 16.30
C TYR A 171 7.89 -11.43 15.55
N ASP A 172 7.37 -11.98 14.44
CA ASP A 172 8.09 -12.93 13.59
C ASP A 172 9.00 -12.20 12.59
N TYR A 173 10.21 -11.85 13.03
CA TYR A 173 11.21 -11.10 12.26
C TYR A 173 11.91 -11.94 11.18
N GLN A 174 11.66 -13.25 11.11
CA GLN A 174 12.35 -14.14 10.18
C GLN A 174 11.59 -14.27 8.85
N ILE A 175 11.43 -13.13 8.18
CA ILE A 175 10.60 -12.91 7.00
C ILE A 175 10.86 -13.95 5.89
N TRP A 176 12.11 -14.40 5.75
CA TRP A 176 12.52 -15.28 4.66
C TRP A 176 12.26 -16.76 4.92
N ARG A 177 11.97 -17.19 6.16
CA ARG A 177 11.62 -18.58 6.46
C ARG A 177 10.34 -18.98 5.73
N GLU A 178 10.23 -20.23 5.29
CA GLU A 178 9.01 -20.72 4.63
C GLU A 178 7.81 -20.71 5.57
N GLU A 179 8.05 -21.02 6.85
CA GLU A 179 7.01 -21.07 7.88
C GLU A 179 6.64 -19.73 8.51
N ASN A 180 7.18 -18.62 7.98
CA ASN A 180 6.95 -17.29 8.53
C ASN A 180 5.45 -16.93 8.58
N MET A 181 5.03 -16.32 9.69
CA MET A 181 3.63 -16.01 9.95
C MET A 181 3.05 -14.99 8.96
N TRP A 182 3.86 -14.12 8.36
CA TRP A 182 3.41 -13.13 7.38
C TRP A 182 3.07 -13.82 6.06
N LYS A 183 3.91 -14.77 5.63
CA LYS A 183 3.63 -15.62 4.46
C LYS A 183 2.37 -16.46 4.66
N LYS A 184 2.22 -17.08 5.83
CA LYS A 184 1.00 -17.83 6.20
C LYS A 184 -0.25 -16.95 6.18
N ALA A 185 -0.17 -15.72 6.71
CA ALA A 185 -1.27 -14.76 6.67
C ALA A 185 -1.66 -14.37 5.23
N ALA A 186 -0.69 -14.04 4.38
CA ALA A 186 -0.90 -13.73 2.97
C ALA A 186 -1.52 -14.89 2.19
N ARG A 187 -1.02 -16.12 2.42
CA ARG A 187 -1.55 -17.34 1.80
C ARG A 187 -3.02 -17.57 2.18
N ARG A 188 -3.35 -17.45 3.47
CA ARG A 188 -4.73 -17.57 3.97
C ARG A 188 -5.64 -16.54 3.31
N LYS A 189 -5.25 -15.26 3.31
CA LYS A 189 -6.01 -14.17 2.68
C LYS A 189 -6.26 -14.41 1.20
N ALA A 190 -5.24 -14.86 0.47
CA ALA A 190 -5.37 -15.17 -0.95
C ALA A 190 -6.35 -16.32 -1.23
N SER A 191 -6.49 -17.28 -0.30
CA SER A 191 -7.36 -18.45 -0.45
C SER A 191 -8.76 -18.32 0.14
N ASP A 192 -9.01 -17.31 0.98
CA ASP A 192 -10.26 -17.18 1.75
C ASP A 192 -11.48 -16.94 0.86
N MET A 193 -11.34 -16.05 -0.13
CA MET A 193 -12.43 -15.66 -1.02
C MET A 193 -12.19 -16.14 -2.45
N TYR A 194 -13.15 -16.90 -2.98
CA TYR A 194 -13.17 -17.27 -4.39
C TYR A 194 -13.57 -16.06 -5.24
N LEU A 195 -12.59 -15.37 -5.79
CA LEU A 195 -12.75 -14.19 -6.65
C LEU A 195 -12.92 -14.54 -8.14
N GLY A 196 -13.17 -15.82 -8.47
CA GLY A 196 -13.27 -16.28 -9.86
C GLY A 196 -11.97 -16.04 -10.63
N PHE A 197 -12.06 -15.33 -11.77
CA PHE A 197 -10.89 -15.04 -12.60
C PHE A 197 -9.88 -14.07 -11.93
N LEU A 198 -10.28 -13.37 -10.87
CA LEU A 198 -9.40 -12.51 -10.07
C LEU A 198 -8.74 -13.27 -8.91
N HIS A 199 -8.90 -14.59 -8.84
CA HIS A 199 -8.34 -15.37 -7.74
C HIS A 199 -6.80 -15.39 -7.80
N ARG A 200 -6.18 -15.09 -6.66
CA ARG A 200 -4.73 -14.93 -6.54
C ARG A 200 -4.03 -16.27 -6.39
N ALA A 201 -2.78 -16.36 -6.83
CA ALA A 201 -1.94 -17.52 -6.57
C ALA A 201 -1.45 -17.49 -5.10
N PRO A 202 -1.94 -18.37 -4.21
CA PRO A 202 -1.71 -18.27 -2.77
C PRO A 202 -0.22 -18.42 -2.40
N ASP A 203 0.54 -19.22 -3.16
CA ASP A 203 1.97 -19.43 -2.93
C ASP A 203 2.84 -18.24 -3.35
N LYS A 204 2.33 -17.39 -4.24
CA LYS A 204 3.05 -16.23 -4.78
C LYS A 204 2.55 -14.92 -4.19
N ALA A 205 1.39 -14.93 -3.51
CA ALA A 205 0.75 -13.76 -2.92
C ALA A 205 1.71 -12.91 -2.08
N PHE A 206 2.44 -13.52 -1.15
CA PHE A 206 3.37 -12.78 -0.29
C PHE A 206 4.45 -12.02 -1.08
N VAL A 207 5.16 -12.70 -1.99
CA VAL A 207 6.25 -12.10 -2.77
C VAL A 207 5.71 -11.02 -3.70
N THR A 208 4.57 -11.27 -4.33
CA THR A 208 3.88 -10.29 -5.20
C THR A 208 3.53 -9.01 -4.45
N GLN A 209 2.85 -9.12 -3.31
CA GLN A 209 2.46 -7.98 -2.48
C GLN A 209 3.66 -7.24 -1.88
N MET A 210 4.71 -7.97 -1.45
CA MET A 210 5.90 -7.34 -0.90
C MET A 210 6.64 -6.49 -1.94
N ALA A 211 6.80 -7.00 -3.17
CA ALA A 211 7.43 -6.21 -4.22
C ALA A 211 6.60 -4.98 -4.61
N GLU A 212 5.27 -5.10 -4.63
CA GLU A 212 4.37 -3.97 -4.86
C GLU A 212 4.46 -2.93 -3.75
N LEU A 213 4.57 -3.35 -2.49
CA LEU A 213 4.82 -2.45 -1.37
C LEU A 213 6.16 -1.71 -1.55
N VAL A 214 7.25 -2.44 -1.83
CA VAL A 214 8.57 -1.84 -2.02
C VAL A 214 8.55 -0.82 -3.16
N ALA A 215 7.90 -1.14 -4.28
CA ALA A 215 7.76 -0.19 -5.39
C ALA A 215 6.96 1.06 -5.01
N LYS A 216 5.86 0.92 -4.26
CA LYS A 216 5.06 2.06 -3.75
C LYS A 216 5.85 2.96 -2.80
N CYS A 217 6.82 2.42 -2.08
CA CYS A 217 7.71 3.20 -1.21
C CYS A 217 8.86 3.83 -2.00
N ALA A 218 9.48 3.08 -2.91
CA ALA A 218 10.67 3.52 -3.65
C ALA A 218 10.36 4.59 -4.70
N LEU A 219 9.23 4.48 -5.43
CA LEU A 219 8.88 5.41 -6.50
C LEU A 219 8.76 6.85 -6.00
N PRO A 220 7.99 7.17 -4.93
CA PRO A 220 7.92 8.54 -4.42
C PRO A 220 9.27 9.12 -4.01
N PHE A 221 10.14 8.33 -3.37
CA PHE A 221 11.49 8.78 -3.01
C PHE A 221 12.33 9.06 -4.25
N ALA A 222 12.31 8.17 -5.23
CA ALA A 222 13.05 8.38 -6.48
C ALA A 222 12.55 9.60 -7.24
N THR A 223 11.24 9.87 -7.25
CA THR A 223 10.67 11.01 -8.00
C THR A 223 10.83 12.34 -7.30
N THR A 224 10.91 12.37 -5.97
CA THR A 224 11.02 13.62 -5.21
C THR A 224 12.49 14.00 -4.98
N GLU A 225 13.33 13.09 -4.47
CA GLU A 225 14.73 13.44 -4.11
C GLU A 225 15.65 13.67 -5.32
N LEU A 226 15.24 13.25 -6.52
CA LEU A 226 16.07 13.30 -7.72
C LEU A 226 15.55 14.29 -8.77
N THR A 227 14.66 15.21 -8.39
CA THR A 227 14.15 16.28 -9.25
C THR A 227 15.27 17.08 -9.92
N GLN A 228 16.38 17.30 -9.21
CA GLN A 228 17.57 18.00 -9.73
C GLN A 228 18.38 17.19 -10.75
N ARG A 229 18.16 15.87 -10.82
CA ARG A 229 18.93 14.93 -11.66
C ARG A 229 17.96 14.07 -12.47
N PRO A 230 17.26 14.65 -13.47
CA PRO A 230 16.19 13.99 -14.21
C PRO A 230 16.63 12.67 -14.87
N PHE A 231 17.89 12.58 -15.29
CA PHE A 231 18.44 11.34 -15.85
C PHE A 231 18.46 10.19 -14.82
N ILE A 232 18.99 10.45 -13.62
CA ILE A 232 19.06 9.44 -12.56
C ILE A 232 17.64 9.10 -12.06
N GLN A 233 16.79 10.11 -11.90
CA GLN A 233 15.38 9.93 -11.56
C GLN A 233 14.69 8.96 -12.53
N MET A 234 14.74 9.25 -13.83
CA MET A 234 14.09 8.42 -14.84
C MET A 234 14.73 7.05 -14.98
N ALA A 235 16.05 6.92 -14.79
CA ALA A 235 16.73 5.64 -14.77
C ALA A 235 16.26 4.74 -13.61
N LEU A 236 16.13 5.29 -12.40
CA LEU A 236 15.62 4.55 -11.23
C LEU A 236 14.14 4.19 -11.38
N VAL A 237 13.30 5.11 -11.86
CA VAL A 237 11.87 4.83 -12.11
C VAL A 237 11.74 3.69 -13.13
N THR A 238 12.52 3.72 -14.21
CA THR A 238 12.56 2.66 -15.23
C THR A 238 13.05 1.33 -14.64
N LEU A 239 14.06 1.37 -13.77
CA LEU A 239 14.57 0.18 -13.07
C LEU A 239 13.48 -0.45 -12.20
N VAL A 240 12.75 0.34 -11.41
CA VAL A 240 11.65 -0.15 -10.57
C VAL A 240 10.55 -0.77 -11.44
N GLY A 241 10.14 -0.11 -12.52
CA GLY A 241 9.17 -0.64 -13.48
C GLY A 241 9.62 -1.98 -14.10
N THR A 242 10.91 -2.08 -14.45
CA THR A 242 11.50 -3.31 -14.99
C THR A 242 11.48 -4.44 -13.97
N VAL A 243 11.91 -4.18 -12.73
CA VAL A 243 11.87 -5.16 -11.63
C VAL A 243 10.45 -5.65 -11.39
N MET A 244 9.46 -4.75 -11.34
CA MET A 244 8.05 -5.12 -11.15
C MET A 244 7.50 -5.99 -12.30
N TRP A 245 7.90 -5.71 -13.54
CA TRP A 245 7.50 -6.51 -14.70
C TRP A 245 8.14 -7.91 -14.67
N VAL A 246 9.46 -8.00 -14.48
CA VAL A 246 10.19 -9.27 -14.35
C VAL A 246 9.62 -10.11 -13.21
N GLN A 247 9.34 -9.47 -12.07
CA GLN A 247 8.79 -10.11 -10.89
C GLN A 247 7.37 -10.66 -11.15
N CYS A 248 6.56 -9.99 -11.97
CA CYS A 248 5.24 -10.48 -12.37
C CYS A 248 5.30 -11.67 -13.34
N ILE A 249 6.39 -11.81 -14.11
CA ILE A 249 6.66 -12.99 -14.94
C ILE A 249 7.14 -14.16 -14.06
N ALA A 250 8.12 -13.92 -13.20
CA ALA A 250 8.72 -14.94 -12.34
C ALA A 250 7.75 -15.46 -11.26
N PHE A 251 6.88 -14.59 -10.74
CA PHE A 251 5.92 -14.89 -9.69
C PHE A 251 4.52 -14.44 -10.13
N PRO A 252 3.79 -15.29 -10.89
CA PRO A 252 2.48 -14.92 -11.43
C PRO A 252 1.49 -14.63 -10.29
N PRO A 253 0.89 -13.42 -10.23
CA PRO A 253 0.01 -13.04 -9.12
C PRO A 253 -1.36 -13.72 -9.14
N PHE A 254 -1.81 -14.22 -10.29
CA PHE A 254 -3.14 -14.80 -10.49
C PHE A 254 -3.06 -16.23 -11.02
N LEU A 255 -4.05 -17.05 -10.65
CA LEU A 255 -4.17 -18.42 -11.17
C LEU A 255 -4.71 -18.43 -12.61
N GLU A 256 -5.66 -17.54 -12.93
CA GLU A 256 -6.27 -17.51 -14.25
C GLU A 256 -5.31 -16.90 -15.29
N ALA A 257 -4.92 -17.70 -16.29
CA ALA A 257 -3.96 -17.31 -17.31
C ALA A 257 -4.36 -16.03 -18.09
N LYS A 258 -5.66 -15.82 -18.34
CA LYS A 258 -6.14 -14.61 -19.03
C LYS A 258 -5.85 -13.34 -18.25
N PHE A 259 -6.21 -13.34 -16.97
CA PHE A 259 -6.02 -12.16 -16.13
C PHE A 259 -4.55 -11.95 -15.79
N LEU A 260 -3.78 -13.03 -15.66
CA LEU A 260 -2.33 -12.98 -15.55
C LEU A 260 -1.69 -12.27 -16.75
N VAL A 261 -2.07 -12.65 -17.97
CA VAL A 261 -1.57 -12.00 -19.19
C VAL A 261 -1.95 -10.51 -19.22
N LEU A 262 -3.20 -10.17 -18.87
CA LEU A 262 -3.63 -8.79 -18.79
C LEU A 262 -2.73 -7.97 -17.85
N VAL A 263 -2.47 -8.48 -16.65
CA VAL A 263 -1.62 -7.79 -15.65
C VAL A 263 -0.16 -7.69 -16.11
N GLN A 264 0.37 -8.76 -16.71
CA GLN A 264 1.73 -8.76 -17.27
C GLN A 264 1.89 -7.74 -18.40
N ASP A 265 0.94 -7.68 -19.34
CA ASP A 265 0.96 -6.75 -20.45
C ASP A 265 0.75 -5.29 -19.97
N LEU A 266 -0.07 -5.05 -18.95
CA LEU A 266 -0.21 -3.73 -18.31
C LEU A 266 1.11 -3.28 -17.64
N LYS A 267 1.80 -4.18 -16.90
CA LYS A 267 3.10 -3.87 -16.31
C LYS A 267 4.17 -3.65 -17.38
N PHE A 268 4.15 -4.42 -18.47
CA PHE A 268 5.03 -4.20 -19.62
C PHE A 268 4.80 -2.83 -20.25
N MET A 269 3.55 -2.46 -20.54
CA MET A 269 3.18 -1.15 -21.08
C MET A 269 3.68 -0.02 -20.17
N THR A 270 3.52 -0.17 -18.85
CA THR A 270 3.98 0.81 -17.86
C THR A 270 5.51 0.95 -17.89
N MET A 271 6.22 -0.17 -17.90
CA MET A 271 7.69 -0.21 -17.98
C MET A 271 8.20 0.45 -19.27
N THR A 272 7.58 0.15 -20.42
CA THR A 272 7.96 0.78 -21.69
C THR A 272 7.70 2.28 -21.71
N ALA A 273 6.61 2.76 -21.10
CA ALA A 273 6.35 4.20 -20.98
C ALA A 273 7.44 4.89 -20.14
N MET A 274 7.92 4.24 -19.07
CA MET A 274 9.04 4.75 -18.26
C MET A 274 10.35 4.79 -19.05
N GLN A 275 10.64 3.75 -19.85
CA GLN A 275 11.81 3.73 -20.75
C GLN A 275 11.77 4.86 -21.78
N ILE A 276 10.58 5.20 -22.30
CA ILE A 276 10.41 6.33 -23.21
C ILE A 276 10.67 7.65 -22.50
N GLY A 277 10.20 7.81 -21.26
CA GLY A 277 10.56 8.98 -20.46
C GLY A 277 12.07 9.09 -20.21
N LEU A 278 12.77 7.97 -20.00
CA LEU A 278 14.23 7.95 -19.94
C LEU A 278 14.87 8.36 -21.27
N LEU A 279 14.35 7.88 -22.40
CA LEU A 279 14.81 8.26 -23.73
C LEU A 279 14.62 9.76 -23.98
N VAL A 280 13.51 10.36 -23.54
CA VAL A 280 13.28 11.82 -23.62
C VAL A 280 14.40 12.57 -22.93
N VAL A 281 14.73 12.20 -21.69
CA VAL A 281 15.81 12.86 -20.94
C VAL A 281 17.19 12.64 -21.59
N VAL A 282 17.42 11.49 -22.21
CA VAL A 282 18.65 11.24 -22.98
C VAL A 282 18.73 12.14 -24.22
N LEU A 283 17.65 12.27 -24.99
CA LEU A 283 17.62 13.13 -26.18
C LEU A 283 17.77 14.62 -25.82
N ASP A 284 17.17 15.03 -24.70
CA ASP A 284 17.30 16.38 -24.15
C ASP A 284 18.77 16.70 -23.81
N ASN A 285 19.50 15.76 -23.20
CA ASN A 285 20.93 15.90 -22.94
C ASN A 285 21.79 16.00 -24.22
N PHE A 286 21.31 15.50 -25.36
CA PHE A 286 21.96 15.65 -26.66
C PHE A 286 21.54 16.94 -27.40
N GLY A 287 20.69 17.78 -26.79
CA GLY A 287 20.21 19.03 -27.40
C GLY A 287 19.09 18.85 -28.43
N ILE A 288 18.43 17.69 -28.46
CA ILE A 288 17.36 17.37 -29.42
C ILE A 288 16.00 17.58 -28.75
N HIS A 289 15.68 18.83 -28.42
CA HIS A 289 14.50 19.20 -27.61
C HIS A 289 13.15 18.97 -28.31
N GLU A 290 13.11 18.92 -29.64
CA GLU A 290 11.87 18.80 -30.44
C GLU A 290 11.73 17.45 -31.15
N ALA A 291 12.41 16.41 -30.67
CA ALA A 291 12.28 15.09 -31.25
C ALA A 291 10.84 14.55 -31.07
N MET A 292 10.12 14.36 -32.18
CA MET A 292 8.82 13.65 -32.18
C MET A 292 8.96 12.14 -31.95
N VAL A 293 10.20 11.63 -31.96
CA VAL A 293 10.52 10.19 -31.86
C VAL A 293 9.92 9.53 -30.62
N PRO A 294 10.03 10.07 -29.38
CA PRO A 294 9.48 9.44 -28.19
C PRO A 294 7.94 9.35 -28.22
N VAL A 295 7.27 10.35 -28.79
CA VAL A 295 5.80 10.38 -28.91
C VAL A 295 5.32 9.31 -29.88
N VAL A 296 5.95 9.21 -31.06
CA VAL A 296 5.63 8.18 -32.06
C VAL A 296 5.93 6.80 -31.50
N LEU A 297 7.07 6.62 -30.83
CA LEU A 297 7.45 5.36 -30.19
C LEU A 297 6.43 4.93 -29.12
N LEU A 298 5.96 5.87 -28.28
CA LEU A 298 4.94 5.60 -27.27
C LEU A 298 3.61 5.18 -27.90
N ALA A 299 3.15 5.91 -28.92
CA ALA A 299 1.93 5.57 -29.65
C ALA A 299 2.02 4.17 -30.28
N CYS A 300 3.15 3.85 -30.93
CA CYS A 300 3.40 2.53 -31.50
C CYS A 300 3.39 1.43 -30.43
N ILE A 301 4.07 1.64 -29.30
CA ILE A 301 4.11 0.65 -28.21
C ILE A 301 2.74 0.42 -27.59
N ILE A 302 1.95 1.48 -27.36
CA ILE A 302 0.58 1.35 -26.85
C ILE A 302 -0.28 0.55 -27.84
N PHE A 303 -0.20 0.89 -29.13
CA PHE A 303 -0.95 0.17 -30.16
C PHE A 303 -0.56 -1.32 -30.23
N LEU A 304 0.74 -1.61 -30.28
CA LEU A 304 1.26 -2.99 -30.35
C LEU A 304 0.91 -3.80 -29.11
N THR A 305 1.01 -3.22 -27.92
CA THR A 305 0.64 -3.90 -26.66
C THR A 305 -0.86 -4.19 -26.59
N LEU A 306 -1.72 -3.27 -27.03
CA LEU A 306 -3.17 -3.51 -27.14
C LEU A 306 -3.50 -4.61 -28.15
N CYS A 307 -2.91 -4.59 -29.34
CA CYS A 307 -3.11 -5.65 -30.34
C CYS A 307 -2.66 -7.01 -29.80
N HIS A 308 -1.50 -7.07 -29.14
CA HIS A 308 -0.98 -8.29 -28.52
C HIS A 308 -1.87 -8.80 -27.38
N LEU A 309 -2.36 -7.90 -26.52
CA LEU A 309 -3.28 -8.22 -25.44
C LEU A 309 -4.59 -8.82 -25.99
N VAL A 310 -5.21 -8.17 -26.98
CA VAL A 310 -6.43 -8.66 -27.63
C VAL A 310 -6.19 -10.03 -28.26
N TYR A 311 -5.07 -10.21 -28.97
CA TYR A 311 -4.70 -11.49 -29.56
C TYR A 311 -4.56 -12.60 -28.50
N LYS A 312 -3.84 -12.35 -27.39
CA LYS A 312 -3.70 -13.34 -26.32
C LYS A 312 -5.01 -13.65 -25.61
N LEU A 313 -5.83 -12.63 -25.31
CA LEU A 313 -7.13 -12.81 -24.65
C LEU A 313 -8.09 -13.65 -25.50
N TRP A 314 -8.00 -13.54 -26.83
CA TRP A 314 -8.79 -14.33 -27.77
C TRP A 314 -8.28 -15.78 -27.89
N ARG A 315 -6.96 -15.99 -27.86
CA ARG A 315 -6.34 -17.32 -28.03
C ARG A 315 -6.38 -18.20 -26.79
N ILE A 316 -6.30 -17.62 -25.60
CA ILE A 316 -6.24 -18.39 -24.35
C ILE A 316 -7.67 -18.89 -24.02
N PRO A 317 -7.90 -20.20 -23.80
CA PRO A 317 -9.19 -20.70 -23.34
C PRO A 317 -9.40 -20.36 -21.85
N LEU A 318 -10.65 -20.13 -21.45
CA LEU A 318 -11.02 -20.02 -20.03
C LEU A 318 -10.92 -21.41 -19.39
N LYS A 319 -10.05 -21.58 -18.40
CA LYS A 319 -9.92 -22.85 -17.67
C LYS A 319 -10.31 -22.63 -16.21
N ARG A 320 -11.34 -23.32 -15.73
CA ARG A 320 -11.66 -23.29 -14.29
C ARG A 320 -10.54 -23.97 -13.52
N HIS A 321 -10.00 -23.27 -12.55
CA HIS A 321 -8.99 -23.79 -11.63
C HIS A 321 -9.67 -24.21 -10.33
N ASN A 322 -9.36 -25.42 -9.85
CA ASN A 322 -9.80 -25.86 -8.53
C ASN A 322 -8.94 -25.14 -7.49
N VAL A 323 -9.59 -24.30 -6.68
CA VAL A 323 -8.93 -23.50 -5.64
C VAL A 323 -8.97 -24.27 -4.34
N ARG A 324 -7.78 -24.54 -3.77
CA ARG A 324 -7.65 -25.10 -2.43
C ARG A 324 -7.81 -24.00 -1.39
N ARG A 325 -8.70 -24.20 -0.42
CA ARG A 325 -8.82 -23.31 0.74
C ARG A 325 -7.80 -23.73 1.81
N TYR A 326 -7.01 -22.78 2.28
CA TYR A 326 -6.10 -23.02 3.40
C TYR A 326 -6.77 -22.59 4.71
N LEU A 327 -7.24 -23.58 5.48
CA LEU A 327 -7.81 -23.34 6.81
C LEU A 327 -6.71 -23.37 7.87
N VAL A 328 -6.90 -22.57 8.94
CA VAL A 328 -6.04 -22.64 10.12
C VAL A 328 -6.46 -23.88 10.91
N ALA A 329 -5.53 -24.80 11.16
CA ALA A 329 -5.78 -25.87 12.11
C ALA A 329 -6.16 -25.24 13.48
N PRO A 330 -7.19 -25.76 14.18
CA PRO A 330 -7.48 -25.33 15.55
C PRO A 330 -6.20 -25.36 16.38
N ALA A 331 -6.01 -24.42 17.30
CA ALA A 331 -4.79 -24.36 18.14
C ALA A 331 -4.54 -25.65 18.94
N ASP A 332 -5.59 -26.45 19.13
CA ASP A 332 -5.58 -27.71 19.87
C ASP A 332 -5.49 -28.96 18.97
N ALA A 333 -5.51 -28.78 17.64
CA ALA A 333 -5.29 -29.90 16.73
C ALA A 333 -3.79 -30.22 16.70
N GLU A 334 -3.45 -31.49 16.94
CA GLU A 334 -2.09 -31.97 16.69
C GLU A 334 -1.66 -31.58 15.26
N PRO A 335 -0.36 -31.31 15.03
CA PRO A 335 0.17 -30.87 13.74
C PRO A 335 0.14 -32.02 12.70
N GLU A 336 -1.01 -32.63 12.49
CA GLU A 336 -1.26 -33.65 11.48
C GLU A 336 -1.88 -33.00 10.25
N GLY A 337 -1.02 -32.61 9.31
CA GLY A 337 -1.36 -32.46 7.90
C GLY A 337 -2.33 -31.33 7.52
N CYS A 338 -2.07 -30.67 6.38
CA CYS A 338 -3.10 -29.86 5.75
C CYS A 338 -4.23 -30.80 5.29
N VAL A 339 -5.41 -30.76 5.93
CA VAL A 339 -6.57 -31.54 5.49
C VAL A 339 -7.04 -31.02 4.14
N GLU A 340 -6.80 -31.82 3.11
CA GLU A 340 -7.20 -31.56 1.73
C GLU A 340 -8.71 -31.83 1.62
N THR A 341 -9.51 -30.76 1.64
CA THR A 341 -10.94 -30.86 1.34
C THR A 341 -11.12 -30.59 -0.15
N ASP A 342 -11.38 -31.64 -0.92
CA ASP A 342 -11.76 -31.50 -2.32
C ASP A 342 -13.06 -30.71 -2.40
N ALA A 343 -12.99 -29.54 -3.05
CA ALA A 343 -14.11 -28.62 -3.20
C ALA A 343 -15.25 -29.16 -4.09
N ASP A 344 -15.06 -30.32 -4.72
CA ASP A 344 -16.03 -30.94 -5.63
C ASP A 344 -17.25 -31.56 -4.90
N ASN A 345 -17.27 -31.55 -3.55
CA ASN A 345 -18.35 -32.09 -2.72
C ASN A 345 -19.22 -31.02 -2.01
N VAL A 346 -19.23 -29.76 -2.47
CA VAL A 346 -20.08 -28.68 -1.88
C VAL A 346 -20.94 -27.98 -2.93
#